data_AF-A0A816S4B3-F1
#
_entry.id   AF-A0A816S4B3-F1
#
_cell.length_a   1.000
_cell.length_b   1.000
_cell.length_c   1.000
_cell.angle_alpha   90.00
_cell.angle_beta   90.00
_cell.angle_gamma   90.00
#
_symmetry.space_group_name_H-M   'P 1'
#
loop_
_entity.id
_entity.type
_entity.pdbx_description
1 polymer ?
#
loop_
_entity_poly.entity_id
_entity_poly.type
_entity_poly.pdbx_seq_one_letter_code
_entity_poly.pdbx_strand_id
1 'polypeptide(L)'
;MQRLDSESGRRRMSFIMSPSKFSTLDQLPKPINVNVKLVAVNDPVVLACIRFNMGLTSKRVGEREEELRKATEIDRIQLVNEQALVRVASYNPPWTLPWFRTNDICIPLVNQA
;
A
#
# COMPACT_ATOMS: atom_id res chain seq x y z
N MET A 1 5.34 -0.19 2.42
CA MET A 1 3.88 -0.28 2.21
C MET A 1 3.35 -1.49 2.97
N GLN A 2 2.31 -1.31 3.78
CA GLN A 2 1.73 -2.34 4.64
C GLN A 2 0.43 -2.87 4.03
N ARG A 3 0.18 -4.17 4.13
CA ARG A 3 -1.07 -4.83 3.73
C ARG A 3 -1.41 -5.94 4.72
N LEU A 4 -2.69 -6.28 4.81
CA LEU A 4 -3.14 -7.46 5.54
C LEU A 4 -2.89 -8.72 4.71
N ASP A 5 -2.44 -9.77 5.38
CA ASP A 5 -2.31 -11.08 4.77
C ASP A 5 -3.66 -11.79 4.77
N SER A 6 -4.11 -12.25 3.60
CA SER A 6 -5.42 -12.88 3.41
C SER A 6 -5.54 -14.22 4.15
N GLU A 7 -4.44 -14.95 4.32
CA GLU A 7 -4.44 -16.30 4.91
C GLU A 7 -4.21 -16.29 6.44
N SER A 8 -3.37 -15.37 6.93
CA SER A 8 -2.87 -15.42 8.31
C SER A 8 -3.36 -14.29 9.21
N GLY A 9 -4.02 -13.27 8.66
CA GLY A 9 -4.42 -12.05 9.37
C GLY A 9 -3.24 -11.19 9.87
N ARG A 10 -2.00 -11.58 9.57
CA ARG A 10 -0.79 -10.83 9.94
C ARG A 10 -0.56 -9.67 8.99
N ARG A 11 0.12 -8.62 9.46
CA ARG A 11 0.54 -7.51 8.60
C ARG A 11 1.80 -7.87 7.84
N ARG A 12 1.79 -7.65 6.52
CA ARG A 12 2.96 -7.78 5.66
C ARG A 12 3.50 -6.41 5.30
N MET A 13 4.80 -6.22 5.51
CA MET A 13 5.52 -5.05 4.99
C MET A 13 6.13 -5.39 3.64
N SER A 14 6.02 -4.45 2.70
CA SER A 14 6.62 -4.54 1.37
C SER A 14 7.42 -3.29 1.06
N PHE A 15 8.52 -3.48 0.35
CA PHE A 15 9.41 -2.43 -0.13
C PHE A 15 9.42 -2.50 -1.65
N ILE A 16 9.25 -1.35 -2.30
CA ILE A 16 9.28 -1.25 -3.76
C ILE A 16 10.73 -0.99 -4.16
N MET A 17 11.24 -1.80 -5.07
CA MET A 17 12.58 -1.63 -5.63
C MET A 17 12.55 -0.68 -6.81
N SER A 18 13.63 0.08 -7.03
CA SER A 18 13.70 1.06 -8.12
C SER A 18 13.93 0.35 -9.47
N PRO A 19 12.99 0.46 -10.43
CA PRO A 19 13.13 -0.19 -11.74
C PRO A 19 14.28 0.39 -12.58
N SER A 20 14.67 1.65 -12.31
CA SER A 20 15.81 2.30 -12.97
C SER A 20 17.17 1.71 -12.61
N LYS A 21 17.28 1.08 -11.43
CA LYS A 21 18.53 0.50 -10.93
C LYS A 21 18.56 -1.03 -11.06
N PHE A 22 17.39 -1.66 -10.94
CA PHE A 22 17.24 -3.11 -11.01
C PHE A 22 16.08 -3.41 -11.95
N SER A 23 16.38 -3.95 -13.13
CA SER A 23 15.38 -4.25 -14.16
C SER A 23 14.81 -5.65 -14.01
N THR A 24 15.56 -6.59 -13.42
CA THR A 24 15.13 -7.98 -13.22
C THR A 24 15.33 -8.42 -11.78
N LEU A 25 14.53 -9.39 -11.33
CA LEU A 25 14.63 -9.96 -9.99
C LEU A 25 16.03 -10.52 -9.68
N ASP A 26 16.70 -11.08 -10.67
CA ASP A 26 18.01 -11.72 -10.52
C ASP A 26 19.13 -10.73 -10.20
N GLN A 27 18.94 -9.44 -10.50
CA GLN A 27 19.89 -8.37 -10.17
C GLN A 27 19.79 -7.91 -8.72
N LEU A 28 18.71 -8.26 -8.01
CA LEU A 28 18.52 -7.83 -6.64
C LEU A 28 19.43 -8.61 -5.69
N PRO A 29 19.96 -7.95 -4.65
CA PRO A 29 20.75 -8.64 -3.64
C PRO A 29 19.89 -9.68 -2.92
N LYS A 30 20.46 -10.87 -2.72
CA LYS A 30 19.79 -11.96 -2.00
C LYS A 30 19.55 -11.55 -0.54
N PRO A 31 18.31 -11.63 -0.03
CA PRO A 31 18.04 -11.33 1.37
C PRO A 31 18.79 -12.29 2.29
N ILE A 32 19.44 -11.75 3.33
CA ILE A 32 20.10 -12.55 4.37
C ILE A 32 19.05 -13.19 5.29
N ASN A 33 17.93 -12.50 5.52
CA ASN A 33 16.86 -12.96 6.39
C ASN A 33 15.84 -13.80 5.60
N VAL A 34 15.63 -15.04 6.05
CA VAL A 34 14.70 -16.02 5.44
C VAL A 34 13.23 -15.55 5.40
N ASN A 35 12.85 -14.60 6.25
CA ASN A 35 11.49 -14.04 6.27
C ASN A 35 11.25 -13.00 5.17
N VAL A 36 12.31 -12.54 4.50
CA VAL A 36 12.23 -11.57 3.42
C VAL A 36 12.25 -12.32 2.10
N LYS A 37 11.19 -12.16 1.31
CA LYS A 37 11.05 -12.77 -0.01
C LYS A 37 11.04 -11.68 -1.08
N LEU A 38 11.77 -11.92 -2.17
CA LEU A 38 11.69 -11.12 -3.37
C LEU A 38 10.49 -11.60 -4.19
N VAL A 39 9.66 -10.68 -4.66
CA VAL A 39 8.42 -10.98 -5.39
C VAL A 39 8.41 -10.14 -6.66
N ALA A 40 8.18 -10.79 -7.79
CA ALA A 40 7.99 -10.10 -9.07
C ALA A 40 6.61 -9.43 -9.07
N VAL A 41 6.55 -8.18 -9.50
CA VAL A 41 5.30 -7.50 -9.81
C VAL A 41 5.28 -7.32 -11.31
N ASN A 42 4.60 -8.24 -11.99
CA ASN A 42 4.64 -8.32 -13.45
C ASN A 42 3.74 -7.29 -14.12
N ASP A 43 2.60 -6.97 -13.51
CA ASP A 43 1.60 -6.09 -14.11
C ASP A 43 1.58 -4.72 -13.41
N PRO A 44 1.52 -3.62 -14.18
CA PRO A 44 1.36 -2.28 -13.62
C PRO A 44 0.01 -2.16 -12.93
N VAL A 45 0.03 -2.00 -11.60
CA VAL A 45 -1.20 -1.84 -10.82
C VAL A 45 -1.56 -0.37 -10.70
N VAL A 46 -2.70 0.02 -11.26
CA VAL A 46 -3.29 1.35 -11.04
C VAL A 46 -3.93 1.38 -9.65
N LEU A 47 -3.59 2.40 -8.86
CA LEU A 47 -4.06 2.58 -7.49
C LEU A 47 -4.79 3.92 -7.36
N ALA A 48 -5.97 3.90 -6.76
CA ALA A 48 -6.57 5.11 -6.21
C ALA A 48 -5.97 5.33 -4.81
N CYS A 49 -5.52 6.54 -4.52
CA CYS A 49 -4.90 6.85 -3.24
C CYS A 49 -5.49 8.12 -2.62
N ILE A 50 -5.64 8.12 -1.29
CA ILE A 50 -5.95 9.31 -0.50
C ILE A 50 -4.84 9.57 0.51
N ARG A 51 -4.41 10.82 0.61
CA ARG A 51 -3.40 11.28 1.57
C ARG A 51 -4.06 11.78 2.85
N PHE A 52 -3.47 11.47 3.99
CA PHE A 52 -3.89 11.96 5.29
C PHE A 52 -2.71 12.10 6.27
N ASN A 53 -2.92 12.95 7.28
CA ASN A 53 -1.93 13.20 8.33
C ASN A 53 -2.31 12.47 9.63
N MET A 54 -1.52 12.65 10.70
CA MET A 54 -1.68 12.01 12.01
C MET A 54 -1.21 10.54 12.07
N GLY A 55 -1.47 9.87 13.19
CA GLY A 55 -1.06 8.49 13.45
C GLY A 55 -1.97 7.44 12.81
N LEU A 56 -1.39 6.27 12.52
CA LEU A 56 -2.01 5.11 11.87
C LEU A 56 -2.85 4.25 12.84
N THR A 57 -3.93 4.82 13.38
CA THR A 57 -4.91 4.03 14.16
C THR A 57 -5.89 3.32 13.22
N SER A 58 -6.37 2.13 13.61
CA SER A 58 -7.35 1.37 12.83
C SER A 58 -8.59 2.20 12.49
N LYS A 59 -9.08 2.98 13.46
CA LYS A 59 -10.20 3.91 13.26
C LYS A 59 -9.94 4.92 12.13
N ARG A 60 -8.80 5.63 12.15
CA ARG A 60 -8.46 6.62 11.12
C ARG A 60 -8.25 5.97 9.76
N VAL A 61 -7.62 4.79 9.73
CA VAL A 61 -7.44 4.06 8.48
C VAL A 61 -8.80 3.68 7.89
N GLY A 62 -9.74 3.18 8.69
CA GLY A 62 -11.11 2.87 8.25
C GLY A 62 -11.87 4.10 7.75
N GLU A 63 -11.83 5.22 8.49
CA GLU A 63 -12.48 6.47 8.07
C GLU A 63 -11.97 6.98 6.72
N ARG A 64 -10.65 6.95 6.51
CA ARG A 64 -10.01 7.39 5.26
C ARG A 64 -10.22 6.39 4.11
N GLU A 65 -10.30 5.10 4.41
CA GLU A 65 -10.67 4.08 3.42
C GLU A 65 -12.10 4.30 2.91
N GLU A 66 -13.05 4.52 3.82
CA GLU A 66 -14.44 4.79 3.46
C GLU A 66 -14.59 6.09 2.65
N GLU A 67 -13.85 7.15 3.05
CA GLU A 67 -13.77 8.40 2.31
C GLU A 67 -13.27 8.19 0.87
N LEU A 68 -12.20 7.41 0.69
CA LEU A 68 -11.66 7.08 -0.62
C LEU A 68 -12.69 6.33 -1.47
N ARG A 69 -13.36 5.31 -0.90
CA ARG A 69 -14.36 4.52 -1.63
C ARG A 69 -15.54 5.38 -2.08
N LYS A 70 -16.05 6.25 -1.22
CA LYS A 70 -17.12 7.21 -1.54
C LYS A 70 -16.72 8.18 -2.64
N ALA A 71 -15.51 8.74 -2.56
CA ALA A 71 -14.99 9.64 -3.59
C ALA A 71 -14.90 8.94 -4.96
N THR A 72 -14.37 7.71 -4.99
CA THR A 72 -14.25 6.96 -6.25
C THR A 72 -15.59 6.50 -6.83
N GLU A 73 -16.60 6.25 -5.98
CA GLU A 73 -17.95 5.91 -6.42
C GLU A 73 -18.60 7.07 -7.18
N ILE A 74 -18.41 8.30 -6.70
CA ILE A 74 -18.87 9.53 -7.39
C ILE A 74 -18.24 9.64 -8.77
N ASP A 75 -16.94 9.31 -8.88
CA ASP A 75 -16.18 9.35 -10.13
C ASP A 75 -16.42 8.11 -11.03
N ARG A 76 -17.29 7.18 -10.62
CA ARG A 76 -17.57 5.90 -11.31
C ARG A 76 -16.34 5.01 -11.48
N ILE A 77 -15.36 5.13 -10.58
CA ILE A 77 -14.15 4.31 -10.55
C ILE A 77 -14.41 3.11 -9.62
N GLN A 78 -14.28 1.90 -10.16
CA GLN A 78 -14.47 0.68 -9.38
C GLN A 78 -13.18 0.26 -8.68
N LEU A 79 -13.22 0.23 -7.36
CA LEU A 79 -12.13 -0.26 -6.51
C LEU A 79 -12.35 -1.72 -6.11
N VAL A 80 -11.26 -2.42 -5.84
CA VAL A 80 -11.34 -3.78 -5.31
C VAL A 80 -11.88 -3.75 -3.87
N ASN A 81 -12.77 -4.68 -3.54
CA ASN A 81 -13.41 -4.78 -2.23
C ASN A 81 -12.66 -5.68 -1.23
N GLU A 82 -11.58 -6.35 -1.65
CA GLU A 82 -10.81 -7.22 -0.77
C GLU A 82 -9.93 -6.41 0.20
N GLN A 83 -10.17 -6.57 1.50
CA GLN A 83 -9.41 -5.87 2.54
C GLN A 83 -7.91 -6.19 2.51
N ALA A 84 -7.52 -7.39 2.06
CA ALA A 84 -6.13 -7.80 1.92
C ALA A 84 -5.37 -6.98 0.86
N LEU A 85 -6.08 -6.37 -0.08
CA LEU A 85 -5.53 -5.56 -1.15
C LEU A 85 -5.44 -4.06 -0.81
N VAL A 86 -6.04 -3.64 0.31
CA VAL A 86 -5.86 -2.28 0.84
C VAL A 86 -4.43 -2.12 1.33
N ARG A 87 -3.77 -1.06 0.87
CA ARG A 87 -2.37 -0.78 1.16
C ARG A 87 -2.24 0.52 1.93
N VAL A 88 -1.48 0.49 3.02
CA VAL A 88 -1.14 1.69 3.81
C VAL A 88 0.33 2.03 3.58
N ALA A 89 0.59 3.22 3.04
CA ALA A 89 1.93 3.76 2.87
C ALA A 89 2.19 4.83 3.93
N SER A 90 3.30 4.70 4.64
CA SER A 90 3.77 5.69 5.61
C SER A 90 5.24 5.93 5.34
N TYR A 91 5.59 7.20 5.15
CA TYR A 91 6.91 7.60 4.67
C TYR A 91 7.76 8.19 5.78
N ASN A 92 7.11 8.63 6.86
CA ASN A 92 7.78 9.36 7.93
C ASN A 92 8.21 8.44 9.07
N PRO A 93 9.34 8.78 9.73
CA PRO A 93 9.82 8.06 10.89
C PRO A 93 8.94 8.28 12.16
N PRO A 94 9.11 7.44 13.21
CA PRO A 94 8.28 7.50 14.40
C PRO A 94 8.42 8.79 15.22
N TRP A 95 9.50 9.56 15.06
CA TRP A 95 9.71 10.85 15.73
C TRP A 95 9.10 12.05 15.00
N THR A 96 8.53 11.86 13.81
CA THR A 96 7.83 12.95 13.10
C THR A 96 6.57 13.33 13.87
N LEU A 97 6.40 14.63 14.11
CA LEU A 97 5.20 15.17 14.78
C LEU A 97 3.93 14.74 14.04
N PRO A 98 2.83 14.42 14.74
CA PRO A 98 1.64 13.82 14.12
C PRO A 98 1.09 14.61 12.91
N TRP A 99 1.05 15.93 12.99
CA TRP A 99 0.55 16.83 11.93
C TRP A 99 1.47 16.93 10.72
N PHE A 100 2.75 16.56 10.85
CA PHE A 100 3.74 16.55 9.76
C PHE A 100 3.94 15.16 9.16
N ARG A 101 3.18 14.16 9.61
CA ARG A 101 3.19 12.84 8.97
C ARG A 101 2.37 12.89 7.70
N THR A 102 2.89 12.25 6.66
CA THR A 102 2.22 11.94 5.41
C THR A 102 2.01 10.44 5.35
N ASN A 103 0.75 10.04 5.27
CA ASN A 103 0.35 8.67 5.06
C ASN A 103 -0.61 8.63 3.87
N ASP A 104 -0.54 7.57 3.09
CA ASP A 104 -1.49 7.31 2.01
C ASP A 104 -2.20 5.97 2.24
N ILE A 105 -3.49 5.93 1.97
CA ILE A 105 -4.23 4.68 1.73
C ILE A 105 -4.36 4.52 0.23
N CYS A 106 -4.01 3.35 -0.28
CA CYS A 106 -4.08 3.04 -1.69
C CYS A 106 -4.85 1.74 -1.92
N ILE A 107 -5.80 1.77 -2.85
CA ILE A 107 -6.65 0.62 -3.21
C ILE A 107 -6.55 0.40 -4.72
N PRO A 108 -6.29 -0.84 -5.17
CA PRO A 108 -6.30 -1.18 -6.59
C PRO A 108 -7.68 -0.98 -7.23
N LEU A 109 -7.67 -0.60 -8.51
CA LEU A 109 -8.87 -0.60 -9.35
C LEU A 109 -9.19 -2.04 -9.82
N VAL A 110 -10.47 -2.30 -10.11
CA VAL A 110 -10.93 -3.61 -10.65
C VAL A 110 -10.47 -3.81 -12.09
N ASN A 111 -10.60 -2.78 -12.93
CA ASN A 111 -10.10 -2.79 -14.30
C ASN A 111 -8.82 -1.97 -14.41
N GLN A 112 -7.75 -2.60 -14.89
CA GLN A 112 -6.59 -1.90 -15.41
C GLN A 112 -6.95 -1.45 -16.82
N ALA A 113 -6.91 -0.14 -17.06
CA ALA A 113 -7.15 0.43 -18.40
C ALA A 113 -6.01 0.08 -19.36
#